data_AF-A0A2V5Z8N4-F1
#
_entry.id   AF-A0A2V5Z8N4-F1
#
_cell.length_a   1.000
_cell.length_b   1.000
_cell.length_c   1.000
_cell.angle_alpha   90.00
_cell.angle_beta   90.00
_cell.angle_gamma   90.00
#
_symmetry.space_group_name_H-M   'P 1'
#
loop_
_entity.id
_entity.type
_entity.pdbx_description
1 polymer ?
#
loop_
_entity_poly.entity_id
_entity_poly.type
_entity_poly.pdbx_seq_one_letter_code
_entity_poly.pdbx_strand_id
1 'polypeptide(L)' 'MAESLILIEHDRQQVKRPSLHAITLAQQLGGEYALLVLGHGMDGI' A
#
# COMPACT_ATOMS: atom_id res chain seq x y z
N MET A 1 -2.74 19.82 2.53
CA MET A 1 -3.28 18.49 2.90
C MET A 1 -2.08 17.58 3.14
N ALA A 2 -2.16 16.60 4.04
CA ALA A 2 -1.03 15.72 4.32
C ALA A 2 -0.98 14.60 3.28
N GLU A 3 0.12 14.51 2.53
CA GLU A 3 0.38 13.37 1.66
C GLU A 3 0.69 12.15 2.53
N SER A 4 0.09 11.01 2.19
CA SER A 4 0.27 9.76 2.94
C SER A 4 1.08 8.75 2.13
N LEU A 5 2.13 8.18 2.72
CA LEU A 5 2.83 7.03 2.17
C LEU A 5 2.38 5.75 2.87
N ILE A 6 1.85 4.80 2.11
CA ILE A 6 1.34 3.53 2.65
C ILE A 6 2.32 2.41 2.30
N LEU A 7 2.80 1.71 3.34
CA LEU A 7 3.62 0.52 3.18
C LEU A 7 2.75 -0.69 2.86
N ILE A 8 3.03 -1.33 1.73
CA ILE A 8 2.33 -2.53 1.28
C ILE A 8 3.14 -3.76 1.66
N GLU A 9 2.55 -4.56 2.55
CA GLU A 9 3.09 -5.83 2.97
C GLU A 9 2.60 -6.92 2.00
N HIS A 10 3.54 -7.71 1.51
CA HIS A 10 3.25 -8.87 0.68
C HIS A 10 4.13 -10.07 1.06
N ASP A 11 3.64 -11.27 0.76
CA ASP A 11 4.40 -12.51 0.82
C ASP A 11 4.02 -13.38 -0.38
N ARG A 12 4.99 -14.04 -1.01
CA ARG A 12 4.78 -14.88 -2.21
C ARG A 12 3.87 -14.24 -3.26
N GLN A 13 4.13 -12.98 -3.60
CA GLN A 13 3.34 -12.16 -4.55
C GLN A 13 1.88 -11.90 -4.16
N GLN A 14 1.50 -12.15 -2.90
CA GLN A 14 0.16 -11.87 -2.39
C GLN A 14 0.21 -10.74 -1.37
N VAL A 15 -0.59 -9.70 -1.62
CA VAL A 15 -0.76 -8.58 -0.69
C VAL A 15 -1.53 -9.05 0.54
N LYS A 16 -1.05 -8.70 1.73
CA LYS A 16 -1.74 -9.05 2.97
C LYS A 16 -2.95 -8.13 3.18
N ARG A 17 -4.03 -8.68 3.74
CA ARG A 17 -5.28 -7.94 4.01
C ARG A 17 -5.09 -6.62 4.78
N PRO A 18 -4.20 -6.52 5.79
CA PRO A 18 -3.97 -5.25 6.49
C PRO A 18 -3.57 -4.10 5.56
N SER A 19 -2.78 -4.36 4.50
CA SER A 19 -2.40 -3.34 3.53
C SER A 19 -3.59 -2.83 2.71
N LEU A 20 -4.56 -3.69 2.39
CA LEU A 20 -5.80 -3.26 1.71
C LEU A 20 -6.68 -2.37 2.62
N HIS A 21 -6.73 -2.68 3.92
CA HIS A 21 -7.40 -1.82 4.89
C HIS A 21 -6.71 -0.46 5.02
N ALA A 22 -5.38 -0.43 5.00
CA ALA A 22 -4.62 0.83 5.04
C ALA A 22 -4.90 1.73 3.82
N ILE A 23 -5.02 1.15 2.62
CA ILE A 23 -5.43 1.89 1.40
C ILE A 23 -6.82 2.50 1.57
N THR A 24 -7.78 1.72 2.06
CA THR A 24 -9.15 2.19 2.29
C THR A 24 -9.18 3.33 3.30
N LEU A 25 -8.41 3.21 4.39
CA LEU A 25 -8.30 4.24 5.42
C LEU A 25 -7.71 5.53 4.85
N ALA A 26 -6.62 5.46 4.07
CA ALA A 26 -6.02 6.64 3.45
C ALA A 26 -7.00 7.35 2.50
N GLN A 27 -7.80 6.59 1.75
CA GLN A 27 -8.84 7.15 0.90
C GLN A 27 -9.94 7.86 1.70
N GLN A 28 -10.31 7.34 2.87
CA GLN A 28 -11.30 7.96 3.77
C GLN A 28 -10.78 9.21 4.48
N LEU A 29 -9.48 9.26 4.79
CA LEU A 29 -8.82 10.44 5.37
C LEU A 29 -8.76 11.61 4.37
N GLY A 30 -8.82 11.30 3.07
CA GLY A 30 -8.74 12.27 1.99
C GLY A 30 -7.31 12.78 1.77
N GLY A 31 -7.12 13.51 0.67
CA GLY A 31 -5.79 13.92 0.21
C GLY A 31 -5.12 12.87 -0.69
N GLU A 32 -3.92 13.20 -1.17
CA GLU A 32 -3.15 12.29 -2.02
C GLU A 32 -2.42 11.25 -1.18
N TYR A 33 -2.33 10.04 -1.71
CA TYR A 33 -1.54 8.98 -1.12
C TYR A 33 -0.74 8.23 -2.18
N ALA A 34 0.44 7.76 -1.77
CA ALA A 34 1.31 6.91 -2.56
C ALA A 34 1.44 5.54 -1.88
N LEU A 35 1.67 4.50 -2.69
CA LEU A 35 1.89 3.14 -2.20
C LEU A 35 3.36 2.77 -2.39
N LEU A 36 3.98 2.25 -1.34
CA LEU A 36 5.32 1.69 -1.38
C LEU A 36 5.23 0.19 -1.19
N VAL A 37 5.45 -0.54 -2.29
CA VAL A 37 5.59 -2.00 -2.29
C VAL A 37 7.09 -2.33 -2.25
N LEU A 38 7.51 -3.23 -1.37
CA LEU A 38 8.92 -3.60 -1.21
C LEU A 38 9.02 -5.11 -0.99
N GLY A 39 9.87 -5.76 -1.79
CA GLY A 39 10.18 -7.18 -1.62
C GLY A 39 10.79 -7.79 -2.86
N HIS A 40 11.08 -9.09 -2.78
CA HIS A 40 11.57 -9.86 -3.91
C HIS A 40 10.43 -10.27 -4.85
N GLY A 41 10.72 -10.41 -6.15
CA GLY A 41 9.75 -10.86 -7.15
C GLY A 41 8.74 -9.78 -7.58
N MET A 42 9.14 -8.51 -7.51
CA MET A 42 8.35 -7.37 -8.00
C MET A 42 8.64 -7.01 -9.46
N ASP A 43 9.45 -7.81 -10.17
CA ASP A 43 9.89 -7.53 -11.54
C ASP A 43 8.74 -7.51 -12.59
N GLY A 44 7.51 -7.79 -12.16
CA GLY A 44 6.30 -7.80 -13.00
C GLY A 44 5.17 -6.85 -12.54
N ILE A 45 5.46 -5.90 -11.65
CA ILE A 45 4.49 -4.87 -11.18
C ILE A 45 4.82 -3.53 -11.84
#